data_AF-A0A3D0D0N5-F1
#
_entry.id   AF-A0A3D0D0N5-F1
#
_cell.length_a   1.000
_cell.length_b   1.000
_cell.length_c   1.000
_cell.angle_alpha   90.00
_cell.angle_beta   90.00
_cell.angle_gamma   90.00
#
_symmetry.space_group_name_H-M   'P 1'
#
loop_
_entity.id
_entity.type
_entity.pdbx_description
1 polymer ?
#
loop_
_entity_poly.entity_id
_entity_poly.type
_entity_poly.pdbx_seq_one_letter_code
_entity_poly.pdbx_strand_id
1 'polypeptide(L)'
;MIRSLRAQLNTIFLGFLLLVGGSVTATFLTTRTQSHDAAVINLAGRQRMLTQKMTWLALSQPDSPDLAASIQLFDTTLHTLRAGGSTIDITGQPMMLPPAPDPTLRAQLDDVARTWTSFRSRLEDL
;
A
#
# COMPACT_ATOMS: atom_id res chain seq x y z
N MET A 1 -16.24 -17.51 -56.69
CA MET A 1 -15.15 -17.57 -55.70
C MET A 1 -14.92 -16.19 -55.06
N ILE A 2 -15.99 -15.56 -54.56
CA ILE A 2 -15.95 -14.32 -53.79
C ILE A 2 -16.77 -14.64 -52.54
N ARG A 3 -16.16 -15.17 -51.48
CA ARG A 3 -16.76 -14.99 -50.15
C ARG A 3 -16.86 -13.48 -50.00
N SER A 4 -18.08 -12.94 -49.98
CA SER A 4 -18.34 -11.51 -50.23
C SER A 4 -17.37 -10.65 -49.42
N LEU A 5 -16.79 -9.60 -50.02
CA LEU A 5 -15.90 -8.65 -49.33
C LEU A 5 -16.46 -8.22 -47.96
N ARG A 6 -17.80 -8.13 -47.89
CA ARG A 6 -18.58 -7.88 -46.67
C ARG A 6 -18.36 -8.94 -45.57
N ALA A 7 -18.31 -10.23 -45.90
CA ALA A 7 -18.05 -11.30 -44.94
C ALA A 7 -16.60 -11.27 -44.42
N GLN A 8 -15.63 -10.93 -45.26
CA GLN A 8 -14.24 -10.75 -44.84
C GLN A 8 -14.10 -9.55 -43.89
N LEU A 9 -14.69 -8.40 -44.26
CA LEU A 9 -14.76 -7.21 -43.39
C LEU A 9 -15.44 -7.50 -42.05
N ASN A 10 -16.57 -8.21 -42.04
CA ASN A 10 -17.24 -8.60 -40.80
C ASN A 10 -16.37 -9.51 -39.92
N THR A 11 -15.61 -10.44 -40.53
CA THR A 11 -14.72 -11.35 -39.78
C THR A 11 -13.56 -10.57 -39.15
N ILE A 12 -12.94 -9.66 -39.90
CA ILE A 12 -11.88 -8.79 -39.37
C ILE A 12 -12.43 -7.87 -38.28
N PHE A 13 -13.60 -7.28 -38.50
CA PHE A 13 -14.25 -6.41 -37.52
C PHE A 13 -14.58 -7.16 -36.23
N LEU A 14 -15.12 -8.38 -36.33
CA LEU A 14 -15.41 -9.22 -35.16
C LEU A 14 -14.13 -9.63 -34.43
N GLY A 15 -13.08 -10.01 -35.16
CA GLY A 15 -11.78 -10.32 -34.59
C GLY A 15 -11.17 -9.12 -33.85
N PHE A 16 -11.23 -7.93 -34.45
CA PHE A 16 -10.78 -6.69 -33.83
C PHE A 16 -11.62 -6.36 -32.58
N LEU A 17 -12.95 -6.50 -32.65
CA LEU A 17 -13.85 -6.26 -31.52
C LEU A 17 -13.55 -7.21 -30.34
N LEU A 18 -13.29 -8.49 -30.62
CA LEU A 18 -12.88 -9.47 -29.60
C LEU A 18 -11.52 -9.13 -29.00
N LEU A 19 -10.55 -8.72 -29.82
CA LEU A 19 -9.22 -8.32 -29.34
C LEU A 19 -9.32 -7.11 -28.41
N VAL A 20 -10.05 -6.07 -28.82
CA VAL A 20 -10.26 -4.86 -28.01
C VAL A 20 -11.02 -5.20 -26.73
N GLY A 21 -12.12 -5.97 -26.82
CA GLY A 21 -12.89 -6.39 -25.64
C GLY A 21 -12.05 -7.22 -24.66
N GLY A 22 -11.22 -8.13 -25.16
CA GLY A 22 -10.28 -8.91 -24.37
C GLY A 22 -9.23 -8.02 -23.68
N SER A 23 -8.65 -7.06 -24.41
CA SER A 23 -7.69 -6.11 -23.86
C SER A 23 -8.31 -5.24 -22.76
N VAL A 24 -9.52 -4.70 -22.96
CA VAL A 24 -10.22 -3.90 -21.94
C VAL A 24 -10.47 -4.74 -20.69
N THR A 25 -10.93 -5.98 -20.86
CA THR A 25 -11.18 -6.90 -19.74
C THR A 25 -9.90 -7.19 -18.96
N ALA A 26 -8.80 -7.51 -19.65
CA ALA A 26 -7.50 -7.76 -19.03
C ALA A 26 -6.98 -6.54 -18.26
N THR A 27 -7.10 -5.34 -18.83
CA THR A 27 -6.74 -4.09 -18.15
C THR A 27 -7.60 -3.89 -16.90
N PHE A 28 -8.91 -4.07 -16.99
CA PHE A 28 -9.82 -3.89 -15.85
C PHE A 28 -9.49 -4.84 -14.69
N LEU A 29 -9.17 -6.10 -14.99
CA LEU A 29 -8.76 -7.08 -13.99
C LEU A 29 -7.42 -6.71 -13.34
N THR A 30 -6.46 -6.25 -14.12
CA THR A 30 -5.13 -5.84 -13.63
C THR A 30 -5.21 -4.61 -12.73
N THR A 31 -5.97 -3.58 -13.11
CA THR A 31 -6.14 -2.37 -12.30
C THR A 31 -6.83 -2.66 -10.97
N ARG A 32 -7.78 -3.62 -10.93
CA ARG A 32 -8.43 -4.03 -9.68
C ARG A 32 -7.46 -4.66 -8.69
N THR A 33 -6.44 -5.38 -9.16
CA THR A 33 -5.41 -5.97 -8.29
C THR A 33 -4.45 -4.93 -7.70
N GLN A 34 -4.30 -3.76 -8.33
CA GLN A 34 -3.40 -2.68 -7.91
C GLN A 34 -4.04 -1.69 -6.91
N SER A 35 -5.27 -1.93 -6.46
CA SER A 35 -6.01 -0.96 -5.62
C SER A 35 -5.30 -0.64 -4.29
N HIS A 36 -4.41 -1.51 -3.83
CA HIS A 36 -3.70 -1.33 -2.57
C HIS A 36 -2.35 -0.61 -2.72
N ASP A 37 -1.81 -0.46 -3.93
CA ASP A 37 -0.46 0.09 -4.14
C ASP A 37 -0.36 1.53 -3.66
N ALA A 38 -1.34 2.36 -4.01
CA ALA A 38 -1.42 3.74 -3.55
C ALA A 38 -1.57 3.83 -2.02
N ALA A 39 -2.33 2.91 -1.42
CA ALA A 39 -2.53 2.86 0.02
C ALA A 39 -1.24 2.46 0.76
N VAL A 40 -0.52 1.46 0.26
CA VAL A 40 0.77 1.02 0.80
C VAL A 40 1.80 2.16 0.75
N ILE A 41 1.88 2.87 -0.39
CA ILE A 41 2.77 4.03 -0.54
C ILE A 41 2.41 5.14 0.47
N ASN A 42 1.13 5.45 0.64
CA ASN A 42 0.67 6.45 1.61
C ASN A 42 0.99 6.05 3.06
N LEU A 43 0.79 4.78 3.41
CA LEU A 43 1.13 4.25 4.73
C LEU A 43 2.65 4.32 4.99
N ALA A 44 3.47 3.95 4.01
CA ALA A 44 4.92 4.10 4.11
C ALA A 44 5.35 5.58 4.23
N GLY A 45 4.72 6.48 3.49
CA GLY A 45 4.93 7.92 3.62
C GLY A 45 4.57 8.44 5.02
N ARG A 46 3.46 7.97 5.58
CA ARG A 46 3.03 8.29 6.94
C ARG A 46 4.05 7.85 7.99
N GLN A 47 4.70 6.68 7.81
CA GLN A 47 5.76 6.25 8.72
C GLN A 47 6.89 7.29 8.82
N ARG A 48 7.32 7.84 7.68
CA ARG A 48 8.35 8.90 7.66
C ARG A 48 7.88 10.15 8.41
N MET A 49 6.65 10.60 8.17
CA MET A 49 6.08 11.74 8.89
C MET A 49 6.01 11.48 10.40
N LEU A 50 5.56 10.28 10.80
CA LEU A 50 5.45 9.90 12.21
C LEU A 50 6.82 9.90 12.92
N THR A 51 7.90 9.44 12.28
CA THR A 51 9.25 9.52 12.90
C THR A 51 9.64 10.96 13.23
N GLN A 52 9.34 11.90 12.35
CA GLN A 52 9.64 13.32 12.56
C GLN A 52 8.72 13.92 13.64
N LYS A 53 7.42 13.61 13.58
CA LYS A 53 6.44 14.03 14.59
C LYS A 53 6.83 13.54 15.99
N MET A 54 7.18 12.26 16.13
CA MET A 54 7.59 11.67 17.41
C MET A 54 8.88 12.30 17.93
N THR A 55 9.87 12.54 17.06
CA THR A 55 11.11 13.22 17.45
C THR A 55 10.82 14.63 17.97
N TRP A 56 9.97 15.39 17.27
CA TRP A 56 9.60 16.72 17.70
C TRP A 56 8.80 16.71 19.02
N LEU A 57 7.84 15.79 19.18
CA LEU A 57 7.07 15.65 20.41
C LEU A 57 7.97 15.29 21.59
N ALA A 58 8.85 14.31 21.44
CA ALA A 58 9.83 13.92 22.44
C ALA A 58 10.70 15.10 22.93
N LEU A 59 11.10 16.00 22.02
CA LEU A 59 11.96 17.13 22.36
C LEU A 59 11.21 18.37 22.89
N SER A 60 9.95 18.55 22.50
CA SER A 60 9.20 19.77 22.80
C SER A 60 8.08 19.58 23.83
N GLN A 61 7.45 18.40 23.85
CA GLN A 61 6.26 18.07 24.62
C GLN A 61 6.25 16.56 24.98
N PRO A 62 7.23 16.07 25.77
CA PRO A 62 7.39 14.64 26.04
C PRO A 62 6.17 14.01 26.74
N ASP A 63 5.48 14.76 27.60
CA ASP A 63 4.27 14.30 28.30
C ASP A 63 2.99 14.32 27.45
N SER A 64 3.09 14.70 26.17
CA SER A 64 1.92 14.79 25.30
C SER A 64 1.35 13.39 25.00
N PRO A 65 0.03 13.15 25.17
CA PRO A 65 -0.59 11.89 24.79
C PRO A 65 -0.45 11.60 23.28
N ASP A 66 -0.19 12.62 22.47
CA ASP A 66 0.08 12.47 21.04
C ASP A 66 1.35 11.67 20.74
N LEU A 67 2.33 11.64 21.66
CA LEU A 67 3.55 10.87 21.48
C LEU A 67 3.23 9.38 21.53
N ALA A 68 2.55 8.93 22.59
CA ALA A 68 2.10 7.55 22.74
C ALA A 68 1.18 7.12 21.60
N ALA A 69 0.23 7.98 21.19
CA ALA A 69 -0.65 7.71 20.05
C ALA A 69 0.14 7.58 18.73
N SER A 70 1.16 8.41 18.52
CA SER A 70 2.00 8.34 17.32
C SER A 70 2.87 7.07 17.29
N ILE A 71 3.39 6.63 18.45
CA ILE A 71 4.11 5.36 18.61
C ILE A 71 3.20 4.20 18.25
N GLN A 72 1.99 4.14 18.82
CA GLN A 72 1.04 3.06 18.56
C GLN A 72 0.60 3.00 17.09
N LEU A 73 0.35 4.17 16.48
CA LEU A 73 -0.02 4.25 15.06
C LEU A 73 1.13 3.81 14.15
N PHE A 74 2.36 4.18 14.49
CA PHE A 74 3.55 3.72 13.77
C PHE A 74 3.65 2.19 13.84
N ASP A 75 3.58 1.62 15.04
CA ASP A 75 3.71 0.19 15.30
C ASP A 75 2.63 -0.64 14.56
N THR A 76 1.37 -0.22 14.67
CA THR A 76 0.24 -0.87 13.98
C THR A 76 0.40 -0.84 12.46
N THR A 77 0.84 0.30 11.93
CA THR A 77 1.04 0.45 10.49
C THR A 77 2.22 -0.37 9.99
N LEU A 78 3.35 -0.39 10.71
CA LEU A 78 4.52 -1.20 10.36
C LEU A 78 4.21 -2.69 10.40
N HIS A 79 3.48 -3.13 11.43
CA HIS A 79 2.99 -4.51 11.50
C HIS A 79 2.12 -4.85 10.30
N THR A 80 1.18 -3.97 9.95
CA THR A 80 0.26 -4.18 8.82
C THR A 80 1.00 -4.21 7.48
N LEU A 81 1.98 -3.33 7.26
CA LEU A 81 2.81 -3.34 6.05
C LEU A 81 3.62 -4.64 5.89
N ARG A 82 4.01 -5.25 7.02
CA ARG A 82 4.85 -6.45 7.06
C ARG A 82 4.05 -7.75 6.96
N ALA A 83 3.05 -7.90 7.81
CA ALA A 83 2.28 -9.13 8.01
C ALA A 83 0.88 -9.09 7.39
N GLY A 84 0.45 -7.93 6.87
CA GLY A 84 -0.93 -7.70 6.47
C GLY A 84 -1.83 -7.48 7.69
N GLY A 85 -3.12 -7.34 7.46
CA GLY A 85 -4.11 -7.11 8.51
C GLY A 85 -4.81 -5.77 8.38
N SER A 86 -5.34 -5.26 9.50
CA SER A 86 -6.14 -4.04 9.52
C SER A 86 -5.36 -2.86 10.10
N THR A 87 -5.48 -1.72 9.45
CA THR A 87 -4.98 -0.42 9.90
C THR A 87 -5.97 0.68 9.54
N ILE A 88 -5.64 1.93 9.82
CA ILE A 88 -6.38 3.10 9.34
C ILE A 88 -5.65 3.79 8.19
N ASP A 89 -6.40 4.20 7.18
CA ASP A 89 -5.87 4.98 6.07
C ASP A 89 -5.60 6.44 6.45
N ILE A 90 -5.16 7.27 5.50
CA ILE A 90 -4.84 8.68 5.78
C ILE A 90 -6.06 9.53 6.08
N THR A 91 -7.26 9.03 5.79
CA THR A 91 -8.55 9.66 6.07
C THR A 91 -9.18 9.17 7.38
N GLY A 92 -8.51 8.25 8.07
CA GLY A 92 -8.98 7.65 9.32
C GLY A 92 -9.96 6.50 9.13
N GLN A 93 -10.13 6.00 7.90
CA GLN A 93 -11.02 4.88 7.63
C GLN A 93 -10.30 3.53 7.80
N PRO A 94 -10.99 2.49 8.32
CA PRO A 94 -10.42 1.15 8.38
C PRO A 94 -10.04 0.64 7.00
N MET A 95 -8.87 0.02 6.92
CA MET A 95 -8.33 -0.54 5.70
C MET A 95 -7.70 -1.90 6.00
N MET A 96 -7.89 -2.83 5.07
CA MET A 96 -7.23 -4.14 5.07
C MET A 96 -6.09 -4.11 4.06
N LEU A 97 -4.93 -4.62 4.46
CA LEU A 97 -3.82 -4.86 3.55
C LEU A 97 -3.45 -6.35 3.50
N PRO A 98 -3.07 -6.87 2.32
CA PRO A 98 -2.40 -8.16 2.24
C PRO A 98 -0.99 -8.08 2.88
N PRO A 99 -0.40 -9.22 3.26
CA PRO A 99 1.00 -9.27 3.68
C PRO A 99 1.94 -8.81 2.56
N ALA A 100 3.18 -8.44 2.94
CA ALA A 100 4.20 -8.07 1.98
C ALA A 100 4.33 -9.16 0.88
N PRO A 101 4.22 -8.80 -0.42
CA PRO A 101 4.08 -9.76 -1.52
C PRO A 101 5.31 -10.63 -1.75
N ASP A 102 6.51 -10.14 -1.42
CA ASP A 102 7.76 -10.84 -1.69
C ASP A 102 8.72 -10.85 -0.47
N PRO A 103 9.66 -11.83 -0.41
CA PRO A 103 10.60 -11.95 0.69
C PRO A 103 11.59 -10.78 0.82
N THR A 104 11.93 -10.10 -0.27
CA THR A 104 12.89 -8.99 -0.27
C THR A 104 12.29 -7.78 0.44
N LEU A 105 11.05 -7.42 0.10
CA LEU A 105 10.32 -6.37 0.79
C LEU A 105 10.09 -6.73 2.27
N ARG A 106 9.76 -7.98 2.57
CA ARG A 106 9.62 -8.43 3.96
C ARG A 106 10.92 -8.26 4.75
N ALA A 107 12.06 -8.62 4.18
CA ALA A 107 13.36 -8.45 4.82
C ALA A 107 13.71 -6.96 5.07
N GLN A 108 13.33 -6.06 4.16
CA GLN A 108 13.49 -4.62 4.39
C GLN A 108 12.60 -4.12 5.53
N LEU A 109 11.34 -4.57 5.58
CA LEU A 109 10.43 -4.23 6.68
C LEU A 109 10.89 -4.83 8.03
N ASP A 110 11.53 -6.00 8.01
CA ASP A 110 12.16 -6.58 9.21
C ASP A 110 13.30 -5.68 9.72
N ASP A 111 14.06 -5.07 8.82
CA ASP A 111 15.14 -4.14 9.18
C ASP A 111 14.61 -2.83 9.76
N VAL A 112 13.54 -2.30 9.17
CA VAL A 112 12.79 -1.16 9.72
C VAL A 112 12.25 -1.50 11.11
N ALA A 113 11.71 -2.70 11.32
CA ALA A 113 11.20 -3.14 12.62
C ALA A 113 12.29 -3.24 13.69
N ARG A 114 13.48 -3.73 13.35
CA ARG A 114 14.64 -3.72 14.26
C ARG A 114 15.07 -2.31 14.62
N THR A 115 15.18 -1.43 13.62
CA THR A 115 15.57 -0.02 13.83
C THR A 115 14.53 0.71 14.68
N TRP A 116 13.25 0.48 14.40
CA TRP A 116 12.12 1.02 15.15
C TRP A 116 12.16 0.62 16.62
N THR A 117 12.47 -0.64 16.95
CA THR A 117 12.55 -1.12 18.34
C THR A 117 13.57 -0.30 19.14
N SER A 118 14.75 -0.05 18.58
CA SER A 118 15.80 0.76 19.22
C SER A 118 15.45 2.25 19.31
N PHE A 119 14.69 2.77 18.36
CA PHE A 119 14.24 4.16 18.38
C PHE A 119 13.11 4.36 19.39
N ARG A 120 12.14 3.43 19.43
CA ARG A 120 11.01 3.43 20.36
C ARG A 120 11.45 3.41 21.80
N SER A 121 12.42 2.56 22.17
CA SER A 121 12.90 2.52 23.56
C SER A 121 13.40 3.88 24.04
N ARG A 122 14.12 4.62 23.17
CA ARG A 122 14.60 5.98 23.48
C ARG A 122 13.48 7.01 23.62
N LEU A 123 12.33 6.79 22.99
CA LEU A 123 11.16 7.66 23.15
C LEU A 123 10.41 7.38 24.45
N GLU A 124 10.42 6.11 24.91
CA GLU A 124 9.76 5.69 26.15
C GLU A 124 10.62 5.95 27.40
N ASP A 125 11.94 6.12 27.24
CA ASP A 125 12.89 6.44 28.31
C ASP A 125 12.97 7.96 28.65
N LEU A 126 12.21 8.82 27.94
CA LEU A 126 12.16 10.28 28.14
C LEU A 126 11.16 10.69 29.23
#